data_AF-B3EC93-F1
#
_entry.id   AF-B3EC93-F1
#
_cell.length_a   1.000
_cell.length_b   1.000
_cell.length_c   1.000
_cell.angle_alpha   90.00
_cell.angle_beta   90.00
_cell.angle_gamma   90.00
#
_symmetry.space_group_name_H-M   'P 1'
#
loop_
_entity.id
_entity.type
_entity.pdbx_description
1 polymer ?
#
loop_
_entity_poly.entity_id
_entity_poly.type
_entity_poly.pdbx_seq_one_letter_code
_entity_poly.pdbx_strand_id
1 'polypeptide(L)'
;MDVQEILRSVRSRSFIVAAGALLALPFFAGCGVGEKTSLDMIDRRFASFYSDYLIRSGVTAEDDPVVLLRPDSDAFVTLLGRHSLTPYEFNCRMTRYRQQPERWNEVLLLVRKNLQKEKT
;
A
#
# COMPACT_ATOMS: atom_id res chain seq x y z
N MET A 1 44.22 17.06 49.18
CA MET A 1 43.21 17.00 48.10
C MET A 1 42.16 16.03 48.59
N ASP A 2 41.07 16.52 49.18
CA ASP A 2 40.22 15.64 49.98
C ASP A 2 38.75 16.08 49.98
N VAL A 3 37.96 15.27 49.27
CA VAL A 3 36.51 14.92 49.23
C VAL A 3 35.44 15.90 49.74
N GLN A 4 35.75 16.84 50.63
CA GLN A 4 34.81 17.79 51.26
C GLN A 4 34.36 18.95 50.33
N GLU A 5 35.05 19.22 49.21
CA GLU A 5 34.65 20.25 48.23
C GLU A 5 33.60 19.77 47.22
N ILE A 6 33.58 18.47 46.88
CA ILE A 6 32.62 17.94 45.91
C ILE A 6 31.21 17.90 46.51
N LEU A 7 31.09 17.84 47.84
CA LEU A 7 29.81 17.81 48.56
C LEU A 7 29.11 19.19 48.71
N ARG A 8 29.68 20.29 48.20
CA ARG A 8 29.04 21.63 48.31
C ARG A 8 28.63 22.31 47.00
N SER A 9 29.10 21.85 45.83
CA SER A 9 28.81 22.53 44.55
C SER A 9 27.49 22.12 43.89
N VAL A 10 26.89 20.98 44.24
CA VAL A 10 25.66 20.48 43.58
C VAL A 10 24.55 20.17 44.59
N ARG A 11 24.51 20.95 45.68
CA ARG A 11 23.29 21.18 46.45
C ARG A 11 22.74 22.51 46.01
N SER A 12 21.61 22.48 45.29
CA SER A 12 20.69 23.58 45.01
C SER A 12 20.50 23.77 43.52
N ARG A 13 19.26 23.48 43.08
CA ARG A 13 18.72 23.66 41.73
C ARG A 13 19.11 22.49 40.82
N SER A 14 18.21 21.67 40.30
CA SER A 14 16.78 21.84 40.17
C SER A 14 16.27 20.63 39.39
N PHE A 15 15.12 20.08 39.79
CA PHE A 15 14.20 19.33 38.94
C PHE A 15 14.80 18.04 38.30
N ILE A 16 14.64 16.87 38.92
CA ILE A 16 13.45 16.02 38.68
C ILE A 16 12.84 16.37 37.31
N VAL A 17 13.04 15.50 36.32
CA VAL A 17 12.48 15.47 34.94
C VAL A 17 13.63 15.28 33.92
N ALA A 18 14.23 14.08 33.91
CA ALA A 18 15.07 13.65 32.78
C ALA A 18 15.01 12.13 32.53
N ALA A 19 14.12 11.39 33.21
CA ALA A 19 13.97 9.94 33.06
C ALA A 19 12.56 9.51 32.59
N GLY A 20 11.71 10.47 32.19
CA GLY A 20 10.34 10.23 31.72
C GLY A 20 10.07 10.64 30.27
N ALA A 21 11.11 10.88 29.46
CA ALA A 21 10.99 11.42 28.10
C ALA A 21 11.20 10.39 26.98
N LEU A 22 11.28 9.09 27.29
CA LEU A 22 11.58 8.03 26.32
C LEU A 22 10.44 7.02 26.09
N LEU A 23 9.28 7.20 26.71
CA LEU A 23 8.10 6.33 26.55
C LEU A 23 6.85 7.07 26.03
N ALA A 24 7.06 8.14 25.27
CA ALA A 24 6.00 8.82 24.54
C ALA A 24 6.43 9.01 23.09
N LEU A 25 6.67 7.90 22.38
CA LEU A 25 6.46 7.89 20.94
C LEU A 25 4.94 7.91 20.77
N PRO A 26 4.32 9.05 20.39
CA PRO A 26 2.91 9.05 20.12
C PRO A 26 2.72 8.10 18.94
N PHE A 27 1.76 7.19 19.12
CA PHE A 27 1.06 6.49 18.05
C PHE A 27 1.19 7.28 16.75
N PHE A 28 1.86 6.70 15.76
CA PHE A 28 1.67 7.10 14.37
C PHE A 28 0.21 6.84 14.05
N ALA A 29 -0.66 7.78 14.45
CA ALA A 29 -2.01 7.91 14.00
C ALA A 29 -1.95 8.38 12.56
N GLY A 30 -1.49 7.49 11.68
CA GLY A 30 -1.87 7.49 10.28
C GLY A 30 -3.31 7.02 10.14
N CYS A 31 -4.24 7.60 10.92
CA CYS A 31 -5.66 7.59 10.59
C CYS A 31 -5.94 8.90 9.86
N GLY A 32 -5.18 9.14 8.79
CA GLY A 32 -5.69 9.97 7.73
C GLY A 32 -6.88 9.21 7.20
N VAL A 33 -8.09 9.63 7.57
CA VAL A 33 -9.29 9.34 6.79
C VAL A 33 -9.01 10.01 5.44
N GLY A 34 -8.25 9.30 4.61
CA GLY A 34 -7.95 9.72 3.25
C GLY A 34 -9.29 9.86 2.57
N GLU A 35 -9.53 11.05 2.01
CA GLU A 35 -10.64 11.29 1.11
C GLU A 35 -10.72 10.10 0.16
N LYS A 36 -11.83 9.35 0.21
CA LYS A 36 -11.99 8.13 -0.58
C LYS A 36 -11.76 8.49 -2.03
N THR A 37 -10.62 8.09 -2.56
CA THR A 37 -10.26 8.38 -3.94
C THR A 37 -11.22 7.59 -4.81
N SER A 38 -12.19 8.29 -5.38
CA SER A 38 -13.23 7.64 -6.18
C SER A 38 -12.59 7.00 -7.42
N LEU A 39 -12.79 5.69 -7.55
CA LEU A 39 -12.38 4.92 -8.71
C LEU A 39 -13.26 5.30 -9.91
N ASP A 40 -12.61 5.75 -10.97
CA ASP A 40 -13.28 6.05 -12.23
C ASP A 40 -13.64 4.77 -13.00
N MET A 41 -14.33 4.92 -14.14
CA MET A 41 -14.76 3.78 -14.93
C MET A 41 -13.58 2.93 -15.44
N ILE A 42 -12.46 3.54 -15.81
CA ILE A 42 -11.30 2.81 -16.32
C ILE A 42 -10.59 2.09 -15.17
N ASP A 43 -10.54 2.67 -13.97
CA ASP A 43 -10.03 1.99 -12.78
C ASP A 43 -10.84 0.71 -12.46
N ARG A 44 -12.16 0.77 -12.63
CA ARG A 44 -13.03 -0.40 -12.43
C ARG A 44 -12.79 -1.47 -13.49
N ARG A 45 -12.65 -1.09 -14.75
CA ARG A 45 -12.26 -2.01 -15.84
C ARG A 45 -10.90 -2.63 -15.60
N PHE A 46 -9.94 -1.84 -15.15
CA PHE A 46 -8.60 -2.31 -14.75
C PHE A 46 -8.69 -3.33 -13.62
N ALA A 47 -9.49 -3.05 -12.57
CA ALA A 47 -9.69 -3.99 -11.47
C ALA A 47 -10.29 -5.33 -11.95
N SER A 48 -11.30 -5.30 -12.82
CA SER A 48 -11.86 -6.51 -13.43
C SER A 48 -10.82 -7.27 -14.27
N PHE A 49 -10.10 -6.55 -15.14
CA PHE A 49 -9.00 -7.14 -15.92
C PHE A 49 -7.95 -7.82 -15.04
N TYR A 50 -7.52 -7.14 -13.98
CA TYR A 50 -6.46 -7.64 -13.13
C TYR A 50 -6.93 -8.83 -12.29
N SER A 51 -8.20 -8.88 -11.90
CA SER A 51 -8.81 -10.06 -11.28
C SER A 51 -8.80 -11.27 -12.21
N ASP A 52 -9.31 -11.13 -13.44
CA ASP A 52 -9.30 -12.21 -14.44
C ASP A 52 -7.89 -12.67 -14.76
N TYR A 53 -6.95 -11.73 -14.85
CA TYR A 53 -5.54 -12.01 -15.06
C TYR A 53 -4.95 -12.87 -13.94
N LEU A 54 -5.18 -12.51 -12.67
CA LEU A 54 -4.68 -13.26 -11.51
C LEU A 54 -5.28 -14.68 -11.44
N ILE A 55 -6.56 -14.82 -11.77
CA ILE A 55 -7.22 -16.14 -11.84
C ILE A 55 -6.56 -17.00 -12.91
N ARG A 56 -6.31 -16.44 -14.10
CA ARG A 56 -5.71 -17.15 -15.23
C ARG A 56 -4.24 -17.50 -15.03
N SER A 57 -3.50 -16.69 -14.29
CA SER A 57 -2.09 -16.97 -13.98
C SER A 57 -1.91 -17.99 -12.85
N GLY A 58 -2.99 -18.57 -12.33
CA GLY A 58 -2.92 -19.57 -11.26
C GLY A 58 -2.52 -18.98 -9.92
N VAL A 59 -2.61 -17.65 -9.73
CA VAL A 59 -2.45 -17.04 -8.41
C VAL A 59 -3.63 -17.45 -7.55
N THR A 60 -3.44 -18.55 -6.85
CA THR A 60 -4.24 -18.91 -5.68
C THR A 60 -3.63 -18.20 -4.46
N ALA A 61 -4.30 -18.25 -3.31
CA ALA A 61 -3.79 -17.56 -2.11
C ALA A 61 -2.52 -18.21 -1.52
N GLU A 62 -1.98 -19.25 -2.16
CA GLU A 62 -0.77 -19.96 -1.74
C GLU A 62 0.45 -19.52 -2.57
N ASP A 63 1.59 -19.41 -1.89
CA ASP A 63 2.83 -18.72 -2.26
C ASP A 63 3.61 -19.29 -3.48
N ASP A 64 2.94 -19.72 -4.54
CA ASP A 64 3.62 -20.17 -5.76
C ASP A 64 4.11 -18.99 -6.62
N PRO A 65 5.29 -19.11 -7.26
CA PRO A 65 5.87 -18.04 -8.06
C PRO A 65 5.01 -17.76 -9.29
N VAL A 66 4.41 -16.57 -9.31
CA VAL A 66 3.51 -16.10 -10.36
C VAL A 66 4.29 -15.89 -11.68
N VAL A 67 3.98 -16.69 -12.69
CA VAL A 67 4.43 -16.41 -14.07
C VAL A 67 3.54 -15.31 -14.64
N LEU A 68 3.97 -14.07 -14.47
CA LEU A 68 3.28 -12.92 -15.04
C LEU A 68 3.43 -12.95 -16.57
N LEU A 69 2.34 -13.24 -17.29
CA LEU A 69 2.31 -13.14 -18.75
C LEU A 69 2.75 -11.74 -19.19
N ARG A 70 3.73 -11.71 -20.10
CA ARG A 70 4.33 -10.48 -20.62
C ARG A 70 3.28 -9.67 -21.43
N PRO A 71 3.27 -8.33 -21.32
CA PRO A 71 2.27 -7.46 -21.97
C PRO A 71 2.20 -7.51 -23.50
N ASP A 72 3.21 -8.08 -24.17
CA ASP A 72 3.29 -8.17 -25.63
C ASP A 72 2.74 -9.50 -26.19
N SER A 73 2.29 -10.42 -25.34
CA SER A 73 1.60 -11.60 -25.83
C SER A 73 0.22 -11.24 -26.38
N ASP A 74 -0.15 -11.77 -27.56
CA ASP A 74 -1.49 -11.60 -28.14
C ASP A 74 -2.60 -11.99 -27.15
N ALA A 75 -2.31 -12.96 -26.27
CA ALA A 75 -3.18 -13.38 -25.17
C ALA A 75 -3.44 -12.25 -24.15
N PHE A 76 -2.42 -11.46 -23.81
CA PHE A 76 -2.56 -10.32 -22.91
C PHE A 76 -3.39 -9.19 -23.54
N VAL A 77 -3.12 -8.85 -24.81
CA VAL A 77 -3.88 -7.83 -25.54
C VAL A 77 -5.34 -8.26 -25.70
N THR A 78 -5.59 -9.54 -25.98
CA THR A 78 -6.94 -10.10 -26.03
C THR A 78 -7.64 -10.00 -24.68
N LEU A 79 -6.93 -10.28 -23.58
CA LEU A 79 -7.48 -10.17 -22.24
C LEU A 79 -7.83 -8.72 -21.89
N LEU A 80 -6.97 -7.75 -22.23
CA LEU A 80 -7.30 -6.32 -22.08
C LEU A 80 -8.58 -5.95 -22.84
N GLY A 81 -8.71 -6.42 -24.10
CA GLY A 81 -9.89 -6.17 -24.93
C GLY A 81 -11.19 -6.69 -24.33
N ARG A 82 -11.17 -7.85 -23.65
CA ARG A 82 -12.34 -8.40 -22.93
C ARG A 82 -12.88 -7.48 -21.84
N HIS A 83 -12.03 -6.62 -21.28
CA HIS A 83 -12.41 -5.65 -20.25
C HIS A 83 -12.51 -4.22 -20.79
N SER A 84 -12.59 -4.05 -22.11
CA SER A 84 -12.68 -2.75 -22.77
C SER A 84 -11.55 -1.80 -22.36
N LEU A 85 -10.33 -2.36 -22.31
CA LEU A 85 -9.08 -1.64 -22.10
C LEU A 85 -8.21 -1.74 -23.35
N THR A 86 -7.60 -0.63 -23.72
CA THR A 86 -6.53 -0.58 -24.70
C THR A 86 -5.15 -0.72 -24.03
N PRO A 87 -4.10 -1.15 -24.76
CA PRO A 87 -2.73 -1.12 -24.24
C PRO A 87 -2.29 0.28 -23.77
N TYR A 88 -2.75 1.33 -24.45
CA TYR A 88 -2.49 2.71 -24.04
C TYR A 88 -3.11 3.03 -22.67
N GLU A 89 -4.40 2.74 -22.48
CA GLU A 89 -5.08 2.97 -21.20
C GLU A 89 -4.46 2.16 -20.06
N PHE A 90 -4.06 0.91 -20.31
CA PHE A 90 -3.33 0.09 -19.34
C PHE A 90 -2.04 0.78 -18.89
N ASN A 91 -1.21 1.24 -19.83
CA ASN A 91 0.05 1.91 -19.52
C ASN A 91 -0.17 3.24 -18.78
N CYS A 92 -1.16 4.03 -19.19
CA CYS A 92 -1.54 5.26 -18.48
C CYS A 92 -1.95 4.97 -17.03
N ARG A 93 -2.71 3.89 -16.79
CA ARG A 93 -3.13 3.49 -15.44
C ARG A 93 -1.94 3.04 -14.60
N MET A 94 -1.04 2.22 -15.14
CA MET A 94 0.19 1.81 -14.45
C MET A 94 1.03 3.03 -14.02
N THR A 95 1.20 4.02 -14.89
CA THR A 95 1.88 5.28 -14.54
C THR A 95 1.13 6.05 -13.45
N ARG A 96 -0.19 6.17 -13.56
CA ARG A 96 -1.02 6.86 -12.57
C ARG A 96 -0.95 6.20 -11.20
N TYR A 97 -1.00 4.88 -11.12
CA TYR A 97 -0.95 4.13 -9.86
C TYR A 97 0.41 4.26 -9.16
N ARG A 98 1.50 4.38 -9.91
CA ARG A 98 2.82 4.72 -9.33
C ARG A 98 2.86 6.11 -8.71
N GLN A 99 2.13 7.06 -9.31
CA GLN A 99 2.05 8.45 -8.83
C GLN A 99 1.02 8.65 -7.70
N GLN A 100 0.00 7.78 -7.62
CA GLN A 100 -1.12 7.83 -6.67
C GLN A 100 -1.28 6.48 -5.94
N PRO A 101 -0.42 6.15 -4.97
CA PRO A 101 -0.45 4.87 -4.27
C PRO A 101 -1.78 4.57 -3.56
N GLU A 102 -2.46 5.60 -3.06
CA GLU A 102 -3.79 5.51 -2.46
C GLU A 102 -4.85 5.03 -3.46
N ARG A 103 -4.78 5.47 -4.73
CA ARG A 103 -5.66 4.97 -5.79
C ARG A 103 -5.37 3.51 -6.10
N TRP A 104 -4.09 3.12 -6.11
CA TRP A 104 -3.71 1.73 -6.29
C TRP A 104 -4.28 0.83 -5.20
N ASN A 105 -4.24 1.28 -3.94
CA ASN A 105 -4.83 0.56 -2.82
C ASN A 105 -6.34 0.34 -3.02
N GLU A 106 -7.09 1.36 -3.45
CA GLU A 106 -8.52 1.22 -3.74
C GLU A 106 -8.79 0.24 -4.90
N VAL A 107 -7.97 0.25 -5.94
CA VAL A 107 -8.05 -0.73 -7.03
C VAL A 107 -7.80 -2.16 -6.51
N LEU A 108 -6.78 -2.36 -5.67
CA LEU A 108 -6.49 -3.66 -5.06
C LEU A 108 -7.61 -4.16 -4.15
N LEU A 109 -8.28 -3.26 -3.42
CA LEU A 109 -9.46 -3.62 -2.62
C LEU A 109 -10.61 -4.09 -3.52
N LEU A 110 -10.83 -3.45 -4.67
CA LEU A 110 -11.83 -3.90 -5.64
C LEU A 110 -11.44 -5.25 -6.27
N VAL A 111 -10.17 -5.43 -6.62
CA VAL A 111 -9.64 -6.71 -7.14
C VAL A 111 -9.89 -7.84 -6.15
N ARG A 112 -9.59 -7.64 -4.85
CA ARG A 112 -9.85 -8.61 -3.79
C ARG A 112 -11.34 -8.98 -3.72
N LYS A 113 -12.23 -8.00 -3.80
CA LYS A 113 -13.69 -8.24 -3.81
C LYS A 113 -14.14 -9.06 -5.02
N ASN A 114 -13.58 -8.79 -6.20
CA ASN A 114 -13.88 -9.56 -7.40
C ASN A 114 -13.42 -11.01 -7.26
N LEU A 115 -12.18 -11.23 -6.77
CA LEU A 115 -11.65 -12.57 -6.53
C LEU A 115 -12.47 -13.38 -5.53
N GLN A 116 -13.06 -12.73 -4.52
CA GLN A 116 -13.95 -13.40 -3.56
C GLN A 116 -15.28 -13.84 -4.19
N LYS A 117 -15.81 -13.07 -5.15
CA LYS A 117 -17.05 -13.43 -5.87
C LYS A 117 -16.86 -14.66 -6.75
N GLU A 118 -15.72 -14.77 -7.42
CA GLU A 118 -15.41 -15.91 -8.30
C GLU A 118 -15.21 -17.24 -7.54
N LYS A 119 -15.04 -17.20 -6.21
CA LYS A 119 -14.91 -18.39 -5.35
C LYS A 119 -16.25 -18.96 -4.88
N THR A 120 -17.36 -18.25 -5.10
CA THR A 120 -18.71 -18.63 -4.62
C THR A 120 -19.54 -19.18 -5.76
#